data_AF-A0A8T6HKB9-F1
#
_entry.id   AF-A0A8T6HKB9-F1
#
_cell.length_a   1.000
_cell.length_b   1.000
_cell.length_c   1.000
_cell.angle_alpha   90.00
_cell.angle_beta   90.00
_cell.angle_gamma   90.00
#
_symmetry.space_group_name_H-M   'P 1'
#
loop_
_entity.id
_entity.type
_entity.pdbx_description
1 polymer ?
#
loop_
_entity_poly.entity_id
_entity_poly.type
_entity_poly.pdbx_seq_one_letter_code
_entity_poly.pdbx_strand_id
1 'polypeptide(L)'
;ARRAADKQDAVDQIVGSPREAVDGAGLVILATPPASTSELLEDIAPALGRGAAVTDTAASKVKIEEWAGNHLPNGVSFIGGHPLAGDASAFGIDNASADLFRGKRWFLSPSPNASDSAVKSVLGMVRELGASPHFLSSEEHDYVLAGVSHLPLVVSSALFTMLRGSDGWPDFGRAAGETFRSMTAYNSGDPTMTTEIAVTNREQVQHWIDRFVLELNRVRNLLDEEEEEVFKEYSTAQINHAKFLGGDDLDPDAGAQPDIPDATSQMAALLISPRLYDRWRSMTKRSEEREKERESRGRRWGRG
;
A
#
# COMPACT_ATOMS: atom_id res chain seq x y z
N ALA A 1 -15.95 -20.44 10.33
CA ALA A 1 -14.99 -19.88 11.30
C ALA A 1 -14.82 -20.79 12.52
N ARG A 2 -15.63 -20.69 13.60
CA ARG A 2 -15.44 -21.45 14.86
C ARG A 2 -15.14 -22.95 14.69
N ARG A 3 -16.02 -23.70 14.02
CA ARG A 3 -15.81 -25.15 13.77
C ARG A 3 -14.55 -25.47 12.94
N ALA A 4 -14.15 -24.55 12.06
CA ALA A 4 -12.96 -24.74 11.24
C ALA A 4 -11.69 -24.39 12.02
N ALA A 5 -11.74 -23.43 12.94
CA ALA A 5 -10.65 -23.13 13.87
C ALA A 5 -10.39 -24.31 14.81
N ASP A 6 -11.46 -24.87 15.37
CA ASP A 6 -11.42 -26.08 16.19
C ASP A 6 -10.82 -27.27 15.43
N LYS A 7 -11.30 -27.51 14.20
CA LYS A 7 -10.80 -28.61 13.35
C LYS A 7 -9.33 -28.47 12.96
N GLN A 8 -8.81 -27.24 12.91
CA GLN A 8 -7.42 -26.95 12.55
C GLN A 8 -6.52 -26.82 13.79
N ASP A 9 -7.03 -27.06 15.00
CA ASP A 9 -6.33 -26.81 16.27
C ASP A 9 -5.73 -25.38 16.34
N ALA A 10 -6.42 -24.41 15.72
CA ALA A 10 -5.97 -23.02 15.64
C ALA A 10 -6.29 -22.21 16.90
N VAL A 11 -7.12 -22.76 17.79
CA VAL A 11 -7.55 -22.16 19.06
C VAL A 11 -7.66 -23.25 20.12
N ASP A 12 -7.25 -22.95 21.36
CA ASP A 12 -7.41 -23.88 22.48
C ASP A 12 -8.85 -23.90 23.04
N GLN A 13 -9.56 -22.77 22.91
CA GLN A 13 -10.91 -22.61 23.46
C GLN A 13 -11.79 -21.74 22.55
N ILE A 14 -13.06 -22.15 22.41
CA ILE A 14 -14.11 -21.37 21.75
C ILE A 14 -15.17 -21.03 22.78
N VAL A 15 -15.42 -19.74 22.97
CA VAL A 15 -16.36 -19.21 23.97
C VAL A 15 -17.65 -18.65 23.34
N GLY A 16 -18.65 -18.41 24.18
CA GLY A 16 -19.98 -17.96 23.75
C GLY A 16 -20.01 -16.51 23.29
N SER A 17 -19.22 -15.64 23.92
CA SER A 17 -19.24 -14.19 23.72
C SER A 17 -17.85 -13.54 23.67
N PRO A 18 -17.70 -12.36 23.04
CA PRO A 18 -16.44 -11.60 23.10
C PRO A 18 -16.01 -11.24 24.52
N ARG A 19 -16.95 -10.90 25.41
CA ARG A 19 -16.67 -10.61 26.83
C ARG A 19 -16.01 -11.77 27.55
N GLU A 20 -16.52 -12.98 27.34
CA GLU A 20 -15.94 -14.20 27.91
C GLU A 20 -14.54 -14.46 27.34
N ALA A 21 -14.28 -14.09 26.08
CA ALA A 21 -12.98 -14.29 25.43
C ALA A 21 -11.87 -13.39 25.99
N VAL A 22 -12.23 -12.21 26.51
CA VAL A 22 -11.26 -11.23 27.03
C VAL A 22 -11.06 -11.30 28.54
N ASP A 23 -11.89 -12.07 29.26
CA ASP A 23 -11.77 -12.21 30.70
C ASP A 23 -10.43 -12.86 31.08
N GLY A 24 -9.64 -12.16 31.89
CA GLY A 24 -8.28 -12.55 32.25
C GLY A 24 -7.24 -12.46 31.14
N ALA A 25 -7.58 -11.98 29.95
CA ALA A 25 -6.65 -11.88 28.82
C ALA A 25 -5.63 -10.75 29.02
N GLY A 26 -4.34 -11.07 28.87
CA GLY A 26 -3.25 -10.07 28.87
C GLY A 26 -3.04 -9.38 27.52
N LEU A 27 -3.39 -10.06 26.43
CA LEU A 27 -3.30 -9.58 25.05
C LEU A 27 -4.56 -9.97 24.30
N VAL A 28 -5.19 -9.01 23.61
CA VAL A 28 -6.39 -9.19 22.81
C VAL A 28 -6.11 -8.70 21.39
N ILE A 29 -6.44 -9.53 20.39
CA ILE A 29 -6.25 -9.24 18.96
C ILE A 29 -7.62 -9.12 18.29
N LEU A 30 -7.93 -7.95 17.77
CA LEU A 30 -9.14 -7.67 17.02
C LEU A 30 -8.90 -7.95 15.53
N ALA A 31 -9.23 -9.18 15.11
CA ALA A 31 -9.17 -9.62 13.72
C ALA A 31 -10.58 -9.65 13.08
N THR A 32 -11.39 -8.62 13.36
CA THR A 32 -12.76 -8.46 12.85
C THR A 32 -12.84 -7.37 11.78
N PRO A 33 -13.86 -7.39 10.91
CA PRO A 33 -14.08 -6.31 9.96
C PRO A 33 -14.19 -4.95 10.68
N PRO A 34 -13.48 -3.89 10.24
CA PRO A 34 -13.42 -2.64 10.99
C PRO A 34 -14.73 -1.94 11.26
N ALA A 35 -15.72 -2.12 10.38
CA ALA A 35 -17.06 -1.58 10.60
C ALA A 35 -17.70 -2.05 11.93
N SER A 36 -17.27 -3.19 12.46
CA SER A 36 -17.74 -3.75 13.74
C SER A 36 -16.86 -3.40 14.94
N THR A 37 -15.69 -2.78 14.72
CA THR A 37 -14.69 -2.60 15.78
C THR A 37 -15.17 -1.68 16.90
N SER A 38 -15.93 -0.62 16.59
CA SER A 38 -16.45 0.27 17.63
C SER A 38 -17.40 -0.45 18.59
N GLU A 39 -18.39 -1.17 18.07
CA GLU A 39 -19.34 -1.96 18.87
C GLU A 39 -18.64 -3.08 19.64
N LEU A 40 -17.65 -3.73 19.03
CA LEU A 40 -16.86 -4.77 19.69
C LEU A 40 -16.06 -4.22 20.86
N LEU A 41 -15.41 -3.06 20.68
CA LEU A 41 -14.66 -2.38 21.74
C LEU A 41 -15.58 -1.99 22.91
N GLU A 42 -16.76 -1.43 22.61
CA GLU A 42 -17.78 -1.12 23.62
C GLU A 42 -18.22 -2.38 24.39
N ASP A 43 -18.42 -3.50 23.69
CA ASP A 43 -18.87 -4.75 24.29
C ASP A 43 -17.81 -5.36 25.22
N ILE A 44 -16.54 -5.41 24.79
CA ILE A 44 -15.46 -6.05 25.56
C ILE A 44 -14.92 -5.17 26.69
N ALA A 45 -15.05 -3.84 26.58
CA ALA A 45 -14.44 -2.88 27.51
C ALA A 45 -14.69 -3.20 29.00
N PRO A 46 -15.91 -3.59 29.45
CA PRO A 46 -16.17 -3.90 30.86
C PRO A 46 -15.49 -5.16 31.38
N ALA A 47 -15.06 -6.07 30.49
CA ALA A 47 -14.43 -7.34 30.85
C ALA A 47 -12.90 -7.30 30.77
N LEU A 48 -12.32 -6.22 30.23
CA LEU A 48 -10.86 -6.08 30.09
C LEU A 48 -10.20 -5.79 31.44
N GLY A 49 -9.19 -6.60 31.77
CA GLY A 49 -8.38 -6.41 32.96
C GLY A 49 -7.43 -5.20 32.85
N ARG A 50 -7.14 -4.55 33.98
CA ARG A 50 -6.10 -3.51 34.04
C ARG A 50 -4.76 -4.08 33.61
N GLY A 51 -4.08 -3.39 32.69
CA GLY A 51 -2.81 -3.80 32.12
C GLY A 51 -2.93 -4.64 30.85
N ALA A 52 -4.14 -4.98 30.40
CA ALA A 52 -4.34 -5.66 29.12
C ALA A 52 -3.87 -4.79 27.95
N ALA A 53 -3.30 -5.45 26.93
CA ALA A 53 -2.97 -4.86 25.65
C ALA A 53 -4.02 -5.27 24.61
N VAL A 54 -4.57 -4.30 23.88
CA VAL A 54 -5.47 -4.53 22.76
C VAL A 54 -4.77 -4.09 21.48
N THR A 55 -4.78 -4.95 20.46
CA THR A 55 -4.28 -4.64 19.12
C THR A 55 -5.29 -5.08 18.06
N ASP A 56 -5.14 -4.60 16.83
CA ASP A 56 -6.02 -4.94 15.70
C ASP A 56 -5.19 -5.34 14.47
N THR A 57 -5.89 -5.66 13.39
CA THR A 57 -5.28 -5.96 12.08
C THR A 57 -5.90 -5.14 10.94
N ALA A 58 -6.57 -4.02 11.21
CA ALA A 58 -7.27 -3.24 10.19
C ALA A 58 -6.31 -2.56 9.20
N ALA A 59 -6.78 -2.25 8.00
CA ALA A 59 -6.00 -1.55 6.97
C ALA A 59 -5.86 -0.03 7.22
N SER A 60 -6.56 0.51 8.21
CA SER A 60 -6.54 1.92 8.63
C SER A 60 -6.42 2.05 10.14
N LYS A 61 -5.91 3.17 10.66
CA LYS A 61 -5.54 3.31 12.07
C LYS A 61 -6.22 4.46 12.79
N VAL A 62 -6.41 5.63 12.16
CA VAL A 62 -6.96 6.83 12.84
C VAL A 62 -8.32 6.53 13.45
N LYS A 63 -9.25 5.97 12.66
CA LYS A 63 -10.61 5.69 13.13
C LYS A 63 -10.65 4.61 14.21
N ILE A 64 -9.75 3.62 14.13
CA ILE A 64 -9.67 2.53 15.10
C ILE A 64 -9.13 3.04 16.43
N GLU A 65 -8.08 3.86 16.39
CA GLU A 65 -7.54 4.50 17.57
C GLU A 65 -8.56 5.42 18.25
N GLU A 66 -9.32 6.20 17.47
CA GLU A 66 -10.42 7.04 17.99
C GLU A 66 -11.44 6.19 18.76
N TRP A 67 -11.91 5.08 18.18
CA TRP A 67 -12.86 4.19 18.86
C TRP A 67 -12.25 3.52 20.08
N ALA A 68 -10.98 3.11 20.02
CA ALA A 68 -10.28 2.57 21.16
C ALA A 68 -10.19 3.59 22.31
N GLY A 69 -9.88 4.85 22.01
CA GLY A 69 -9.84 5.93 22.99
C GLY A 69 -11.20 6.25 23.62
N ASN A 70 -12.30 6.08 22.87
CA ASN A 70 -13.65 6.33 23.37
C ASN A 70 -14.18 5.22 24.28
N HIS A 71 -13.80 3.96 24.03
CA HIS A 71 -14.41 2.79 24.66
C HIS A 71 -13.52 2.08 25.68
N LEU A 72 -12.20 2.05 25.47
CA LEU A 72 -11.31 1.29 26.35
C LEU A 72 -11.16 2.00 27.71
N PRO A 73 -11.23 1.25 28.82
CA PRO A 73 -11.11 1.83 30.15
C PRO A 73 -9.67 2.24 30.46
N ASN A 74 -9.53 3.16 31.42
CA ASN A 74 -8.22 3.56 31.93
C ASN A 74 -7.39 2.36 32.40
N GLY A 75 -6.13 2.32 31.98
CA GLY A 75 -5.20 1.24 32.32
C GLY A 75 -5.21 0.06 31.35
N VAL A 76 -6.03 0.07 30.31
CA VAL A 76 -5.89 -0.79 29.13
C VAL A 76 -5.14 0.01 28.05
N SER A 77 -4.19 -0.63 27.36
CA SER A 77 -3.42 0.01 26.29
C SER A 77 -3.88 -0.46 24.92
N PHE A 78 -4.01 0.47 23.98
CA PHE A 78 -4.25 0.15 22.57
C PHE A 78 -2.99 0.36 21.74
N ILE A 79 -2.69 -0.62 20.88
CA ILE A 79 -1.60 -0.55 19.89
C ILE A 79 -2.20 -0.97 18.55
N GLY A 80 -2.43 0.00 17.67
CA GLY A 80 -2.94 -0.28 16.33
C GLY A 80 -1.96 -1.16 15.55
N GLY A 81 -2.49 -2.16 14.84
CA GLY A 81 -1.70 -3.12 14.06
C GLY A 81 -2.19 -3.22 12.62
N HIS A 82 -1.26 -3.32 11.67
CA HIS A 82 -1.59 -3.59 10.26
C HIS A 82 -0.51 -4.48 9.63
N PRO A 83 -0.73 -5.80 9.56
CA PRO A 83 0.14 -6.69 8.78
C PRO A 83 -0.03 -6.42 7.29
N LEU A 84 1.05 -6.11 6.58
CA LEU A 84 1.08 -6.15 5.11
C LEU A 84 1.28 -7.58 4.63
N ALA A 85 0.30 -8.42 4.92
CA ALA A 85 0.30 -9.85 4.62
C ALA A 85 -1.07 -10.28 4.07
N GLY A 86 -1.09 -11.43 3.38
CA GLY A 86 -2.30 -11.97 2.76
C GLY A 86 -2.46 -11.59 1.30
N ASP A 87 -3.31 -12.37 0.63
CA ASP A 87 -3.76 -12.15 -0.74
C ASP A 87 -5.16 -11.52 -0.65
N ALA A 88 -5.37 -10.38 -1.31
CA ALA A 88 -6.65 -9.66 -1.34
C ALA A 88 -7.81 -10.45 -1.99
N SER A 89 -7.53 -11.66 -2.50
CA SER A 89 -8.51 -12.61 -3.02
C SER A 89 -8.73 -13.84 -2.11
N ALA A 90 -7.90 -14.05 -1.08
CA ALA A 90 -7.94 -15.22 -0.22
C ALA A 90 -8.49 -14.89 1.17
N PHE A 91 -9.75 -15.28 1.43
CA PHE A 91 -10.46 -14.97 2.67
C PHE A 91 -10.86 -16.23 3.45
N GLY A 92 -11.11 -16.04 4.74
CA GLY A 92 -11.57 -17.10 5.62
C GLY A 92 -10.44 -18.01 6.11
N ILE A 93 -10.78 -18.77 7.15
CA ILE A 93 -9.83 -19.60 7.90
C ILE A 93 -9.22 -20.75 7.11
N ASP A 94 -9.82 -21.14 5.99
CA ASP A 94 -9.24 -22.16 5.10
C ASP A 94 -7.95 -21.66 4.42
N ASN A 95 -7.72 -20.34 4.39
CA ASN A 95 -6.49 -19.71 3.90
C ASN A 95 -5.51 -19.34 5.03
N ALA A 96 -5.80 -19.73 6.28
CA ALA A 96 -4.90 -19.47 7.40
C ALA A 96 -3.62 -20.29 7.27
N SER A 97 -2.48 -19.68 7.60
CA SER A 97 -1.17 -20.33 7.59
C SER A 97 -0.31 -19.77 8.71
N ALA A 98 0.44 -20.66 9.38
CA ALA A 98 1.39 -20.27 10.43
C ALA A 98 2.51 -19.35 9.90
N ASP A 99 2.83 -19.43 8.61
CA ASP A 99 3.89 -18.65 7.98
C ASP A 99 3.38 -17.39 7.27
N LEU A 100 2.09 -17.05 7.39
CA LEU A 100 1.44 -15.96 6.65
C LEU A 100 2.19 -14.61 6.79
N PHE A 101 2.72 -14.34 7.98
CA PHE A 101 3.36 -13.07 8.32
C PHE A 101 4.89 -13.09 8.21
N ARG A 102 5.51 -14.25 7.91
CA ARG A 102 6.96 -14.40 7.87
C ARG A 102 7.58 -13.48 6.82
N GLY A 103 8.52 -12.62 7.26
CA GLY A 103 9.20 -11.64 6.41
C GLY A 103 8.32 -10.49 5.93
N LYS A 104 7.06 -10.39 6.38
CA LYS A 104 6.13 -9.32 6.03
C LYS A 104 6.32 -8.12 6.95
N ARG A 105 6.06 -6.91 6.45
CA ARG A 105 6.02 -5.72 7.31
C ARG A 105 4.75 -5.72 8.14
N TRP A 106 4.86 -5.24 9.37
CA TRP A 106 3.72 -5.04 10.27
C TRP A 106 3.79 -3.63 10.84
N PHE A 107 2.86 -2.77 10.47
CA PHE A 107 2.80 -1.42 11.03
C PHE A 107 2.22 -1.43 12.43
N LEU A 108 2.86 -0.71 13.34
CA LEU A 108 2.45 -0.55 14.72
C LEU A 108 2.24 0.93 15.03
N SER A 109 1.06 1.26 15.56
CA SER A 109 0.66 2.61 15.97
C SER A 109 0.21 2.59 17.43
N PRO A 110 1.14 2.66 18.39
CA PRO A 110 0.80 2.77 19.80
C PRO A 110 0.00 4.04 20.06
N SER A 111 -1.11 3.91 20.81
CA SER A 111 -1.85 5.09 21.28
C SER A 111 -1.01 5.94 22.23
N PRO A 112 -1.26 7.25 22.35
CA PRO A 112 -0.48 8.16 23.21
C PRO A 112 -0.33 7.72 24.67
N ASN A 113 -1.31 6.98 25.18
CA ASN A 113 -1.35 6.51 26.58
C ASN A 113 -0.95 5.03 26.72
N ALA A 114 -0.48 4.38 25.64
CA ALA A 114 -0.05 2.99 25.67
C ALA A 114 1.16 2.81 26.59
N SER A 115 1.12 1.80 27.45
CA SER A 115 2.26 1.50 28.31
C SER A 115 3.39 0.80 27.55
N ASP A 116 4.63 1.03 27.97
CA ASP A 116 5.80 0.32 27.44
C ASP A 116 5.65 -1.21 27.48
N SER A 117 4.99 -1.74 28.51
CA SER A 117 4.77 -3.18 28.65
C SER A 117 3.81 -3.71 27.59
N ALA A 118 2.76 -2.95 27.25
CA ALA A 118 1.81 -3.33 26.22
C ALA A 118 2.47 -3.25 24.83
N VAL A 119 3.22 -2.18 24.56
CA VAL A 119 3.99 -2.05 23.30
C VAL A 119 4.98 -3.20 23.13
N LYS A 120 5.73 -3.55 24.19
CA LYS A 120 6.66 -4.71 24.16
C LYS A 120 5.95 -6.03 23.94
N SER A 121 4.74 -6.20 24.48
CA SER A 121 3.95 -7.43 24.31
C SER A 121 3.51 -7.61 22.86
N VAL A 122 2.95 -6.56 22.25
CA VAL A 122 2.54 -6.59 20.83
C VAL A 122 3.75 -6.73 19.91
N LEU A 123 4.83 -5.99 20.19
CA LEU A 123 6.08 -6.11 19.45
C LEU A 123 6.68 -7.53 19.52
N GLY A 124 6.64 -8.16 20.70
CA GLY A 124 7.04 -9.54 20.90
C GLY A 124 6.23 -10.49 20.03
N MET A 125 4.90 -10.39 20.09
CA MET A 125 3.99 -11.18 19.23
C MET A 125 4.34 -11.03 17.74
N VAL A 126 4.49 -9.80 17.24
CA VAL A 126 4.82 -9.54 15.83
C VAL A 126 6.15 -10.21 15.42
N ARG A 127 7.16 -10.16 16.29
CA ARG A 127 8.46 -10.79 16.03
C ARG A 127 8.39 -12.31 16.06
N GLU A 128 7.64 -12.90 17.00
CA GLU A 128 7.44 -14.35 17.07
C GLU A 128 6.68 -14.88 15.83
N LEU A 129 5.79 -14.08 15.25
CA LEU A 129 5.15 -14.37 13.96
C LEU A 129 6.10 -14.24 12.75
N GLY A 130 7.37 -13.85 12.98
CA GLY A 130 8.39 -13.68 11.95
C GLY A 130 8.21 -12.42 11.09
N ALA A 131 7.37 -11.48 11.51
CA ALA A 131 7.15 -10.22 10.80
C ALA A 131 8.16 -9.14 11.21
N SER A 132 8.32 -8.13 10.36
CA SER A 132 9.17 -6.97 10.57
C SER A 132 8.34 -5.78 11.05
N PRO A 133 8.44 -5.37 12.33
CA PRO A 133 7.66 -4.26 12.88
C PRO A 133 8.16 -2.92 12.33
N HIS A 134 7.23 -2.02 12.01
CA HIS A 134 7.51 -0.65 11.61
C HIS A 134 6.57 0.32 12.34
N PHE A 135 7.12 1.32 13.01
CA PHE A 135 6.31 2.25 13.82
C PHE A 135 5.94 3.48 13.01
N LEU A 136 4.65 3.83 13.05
CA LEU A 136 4.10 5.07 12.50
C LEU A 136 3.01 5.59 13.42
N SER A 137 2.80 6.92 13.45
CA SER A 137 1.55 7.45 13.99
C SER A 137 0.36 6.93 13.16
N SER A 138 -0.84 6.94 13.74
CA SER A 138 -2.03 6.51 13.01
C SER A 138 -2.30 7.39 11.78
N GLU A 139 -2.06 8.69 11.89
CA GLU A 139 -2.19 9.66 10.79
C GLU A 139 -1.15 9.43 9.70
N GLU A 140 0.12 9.20 10.05
CA GLU A 140 1.19 8.91 9.11
C GLU A 140 0.90 7.62 8.34
N HIS A 141 0.49 6.57 9.07
CA HIS A 141 0.06 5.31 8.48
C HIS A 141 -1.05 5.53 7.46
N ASP A 142 -2.16 6.16 7.87
CA ASP A 142 -3.32 6.32 7.02
C ASP A 142 -3.05 7.21 5.81
N TYR A 143 -2.20 8.23 5.94
CA TYR A 143 -1.76 9.06 4.84
C TYR A 143 -0.92 8.29 3.81
N VAL A 144 0.09 7.53 4.28
CA VAL A 144 0.99 6.76 3.41
C VAL A 144 0.23 5.65 2.68
N LEU A 145 -0.55 4.85 3.41
CA LEU A 145 -1.29 3.73 2.84
C LEU A 145 -2.42 4.20 1.92
N ALA A 146 -3.00 5.38 2.16
CA ALA A 146 -3.95 5.96 1.23
C ALA A 146 -3.35 6.18 -0.17
N GLY A 147 -2.09 6.64 -0.25
CA GLY A 147 -1.40 6.88 -1.51
C GLY A 147 -0.95 5.59 -2.20
N VAL A 148 -0.28 4.69 -1.47
CA VAL A 148 0.40 3.54 -2.09
C VAL A 148 -0.43 2.25 -2.14
N SER A 149 -1.57 2.19 -1.45
CA SER A 149 -2.45 1.01 -1.40
C SER A 149 -3.88 1.35 -1.78
N HIS A 150 -4.50 2.34 -1.12
CA HIS A 150 -5.94 2.60 -1.29
C HIS A 150 -6.26 3.26 -2.64
N LEU A 151 -5.50 4.28 -3.04
CA LEU A 151 -5.66 4.96 -4.32
C LEU A 151 -5.57 3.97 -5.51
N PRO A 152 -4.58 3.05 -5.59
CA PRO A 152 -4.55 2.00 -6.61
C PRO A 152 -5.86 1.20 -6.74
N LEU A 153 -6.46 0.78 -5.62
CA LEU A 153 -7.74 0.03 -5.61
C LEU A 153 -8.90 0.88 -6.17
N VAL A 154 -8.96 2.15 -5.77
CA VAL A 154 -9.98 3.10 -6.25
C VAL A 154 -9.82 3.36 -7.74
N VAL A 155 -8.59 3.62 -8.22
CA VAL A 155 -8.30 3.86 -9.64
C VAL A 155 -8.63 2.64 -10.49
N SER A 156 -8.27 1.44 -10.01
CA SER A 156 -8.62 0.17 -10.64
C SER A 156 -10.14 0.03 -10.83
N SER A 157 -10.90 0.35 -9.78
CA SER A 157 -12.37 0.28 -9.78
C SER A 157 -13.01 1.33 -10.68
N ALA A 158 -12.52 2.57 -10.62
CA ALA A 158 -13.00 3.67 -11.45
C ALA A 158 -12.77 3.40 -12.94
N LEU A 159 -11.58 2.92 -13.30
CA LEU A 159 -11.22 2.57 -14.68
C LEU A 159 -12.16 1.50 -15.26
N PHE A 160 -12.36 0.41 -14.51
CA PHE A 160 -13.25 -0.67 -14.96
C PHE A 160 -14.69 -0.20 -15.09
N THR A 161 -15.21 0.48 -14.07
CA THR A 161 -16.61 0.94 -14.03
C THR A 161 -16.92 1.91 -15.16
N MET A 162 -16.01 2.85 -15.45
CA MET A 162 -16.16 3.84 -16.51
C MET A 162 -16.32 3.18 -17.89
N LEU A 163 -15.43 2.25 -18.26
CA LEU A 163 -15.52 1.58 -19.56
C LEU A 163 -16.68 0.58 -19.62
N ARG A 164 -16.95 -0.13 -18.52
CA ARG A 164 -18.06 -1.09 -18.42
C ARG A 164 -19.42 -0.43 -18.58
N GLY A 165 -19.57 0.81 -18.11
CA GLY A 165 -20.78 1.61 -18.21
C GLY A 165 -20.96 2.32 -19.56
N SER A 166 -19.98 2.25 -20.46
CA SER A 166 -20.06 2.88 -21.79
C SER A 166 -20.88 2.06 -22.79
N ASP A 167 -21.53 2.72 -23.74
CA ASP A 167 -22.26 2.07 -24.85
C ASP A 167 -21.34 1.20 -25.72
N GLY A 168 -20.05 1.53 -25.77
CA GLY A 168 -19.00 0.80 -26.50
C GLY A 168 -18.47 -0.44 -25.79
N TRP A 169 -18.99 -0.82 -24.62
CA TRP A 169 -18.50 -1.96 -23.85
C TRP A 169 -18.37 -3.27 -24.65
N PRO A 170 -19.28 -3.66 -25.57
CA PRO A 170 -19.13 -4.88 -26.34
C PRO A 170 -17.81 -4.97 -27.10
N ASP A 171 -17.32 -3.84 -27.63
CA ASP A 171 -16.05 -3.78 -28.36
C ASP A 171 -14.86 -3.63 -27.40
N PHE A 172 -14.97 -2.77 -26.38
CA PHE A 172 -13.93 -2.64 -25.36
C PHE A 172 -13.64 -3.97 -24.64
N GLY A 173 -14.68 -4.70 -24.25
CA GLY A 173 -14.55 -5.99 -23.59
C GLY A 173 -13.89 -7.06 -24.46
N ARG A 174 -14.10 -7.03 -25.78
CA ARG A 174 -13.42 -7.91 -26.74
C ARG A 174 -11.97 -7.51 -26.98
N ALA A 175 -11.70 -6.21 -27.01
CA ALA A 175 -10.36 -5.65 -27.20
C ALA A 175 -9.51 -5.62 -25.91
N ALA A 176 -10.10 -5.92 -24.74
CA ALA A 176 -9.45 -5.91 -23.45
C ALA A 176 -8.28 -6.91 -23.37
N GLY A 177 -7.08 -6.39 -23.67
CA GLY A 177 -5.81 -7.09 -23.57
C GLY A 177 -5.22 -7.08 -22.15
N GLU A 178 -3.98 -7.55 -22.04
CA GLU A 178 -3.31 -7.77 -20.75
C GLU A 178 -3.26 -6.50 -19.90
N THR A 179 -2.85 -5.36 -20.45
CA THR A 179 -2.74 -4.10 -19.70
C THR A 179 -4.04 -3.72 -18.98
N PHE A 180 -5.19 -3.83 -19.64
CA PHE A 180 -6.46 -3.53 -19.01
C PHE A 180 -6.79 -4.54 -17.90
N ARG A 181 -6.53 -5.83 -18.14
CA ARG A 181 -6.75 -6.90 -17.16
C ARG A 181 -5.87 -6.72 -15.93
N SER A 182 -4.57 -6.42 -16.08
CA SER A 182 -3.67 -6.21 -14.95
C SER A 182 -4.05 -4.95 -14.16
N MET A 183 -4.39 -3.85 -14.84
CA MET A 183 -4.80 -2.59 -14.19
C MET A 183 -6.13 -2.73 -13.43
N THR A 184 -7.03 -3.60 -13.91
CA THR A 184 -8.36 -3.82 -13.30
C THR A 184 -8.43 -5.07 -12.40
N ALA A 185 -7.33 -5.80 -12.24
CA ALA A 185 -7.28 -7.08 -11.52
C ALA A 185 -7.76 -6.96 -10.07
N TYR A 186 -7.51 -5.81 -9.43
CA TYR A 186 -7.92 -5.53 -8.06
C TYR A 186 -9.44 -5.47 -7.86
N ASN A 187 -10.25 -5.38 -8.93
CA ASN A 187 -11.70 -5.55 -8.84
C ASN A 187 -12.15 -6.99 -8.56
N SER A 188 -11.24 -7.96 -8.59
CA SER A 188 -11.53 -9.37 -8.29
C SER A 188 -11.51 -9.67 -6.78
N GLY A 189 -11.12 -8.69 -5.95
CA GLY A 189 -11.05 -8.82 -4.49
C GLY A 189 -12.41 -8.69 -3.80
N ASP A 190 -12.43 -8.91 -2.48
CA ASP A 190 -13.64 -8.76 -1.65
C ASP A 190 -14.03 -7.27 -1.52
N PRO A 191 -15.27 -6.88 -1.89
CA PRO A 191 -15.75 -5.51 -1.70
C PRO A 191 -15.71 -5.03 -0.25
N THR A 192 -15.63 -5.95 0.73
CA THR A 192 -15.48 -5.62 2.15
C THR A 192 -14.20 -4.82 2.42
N MET A 193 -13.07 -5.17 1.80
CA MET A 193 -11.81 -4.43 1.97
C MET A 193 -11.90 -3.00 1.41
N THR A 194 -12.46 -2.84 0.22
CA THR A 194 -12.64 -1.50 -0.38
C THR A 194 -13.63 -0.66 0.42
N THR A 195 -14.67 -1.30 0.97
CA THR A 195 -15.64 -0.66 1.86
C THR A 195 -14.97 -0.20 3.15
N GLU A 196 -14.15 -1.05 3.77
CA GLU A 196 -13.36 -0.70 4.95
C GLU A 196 -12.56 0.57 4.71
N ILE A 197 -11.72 0.58 3.68
CA ILE A 197 -10.89 1.73 3.31
C ILE A 197 -11.73 3.00 3.11
N ALA A 198 -12.87 2.88 2.42
CA ALA A 198 -13.76 4.01 2.13
C ALA A 198 -14.47 4.56 3.38
N VAL A 199 -14.72 3.71 4.38
CA VAL A 199 -15.37 4.12 5.64
C VAL A 199 -14.35 4.71 6.61
N THR A 200 -13.19 4.07 6.78
CA THR A 200 -12.28 4.38 7.88
C THR A 200 -11.14 5.33 7.50
N ASN A 201 -10.83 5.50 6.22
CA ASN A 201 -9.76 6.39 5.75
C ASN A 201 -10.21 7.35 4.63
N ARG A 202 -11.48 7.77 4.69
CA ARG A 202 -12.15 8.57 3.65
C ARG A 202 -11.38 9.82 3.25
N GLU A 203 -10.95 10.62 4.23
CA GLU A 203 -10.37 11.94 3.97
C GLU A 203 -9.02 11.83 3.23
N GLN A 204 -8.16 10.89 3.63
CA GLN A 204 -6.88 10.68 2.94
C GLN A 204 -7.07 10.07 1.56
N VAL A 205 -8.05 9.18 1.39
CA VAL A 205 -8.40 8.64 0.07
C VAL A 205 -8.90 9.75 -0.86
N GLN A 206 -9.76 10.64 -0.38
CA GLN A 206 -10.22 11.81 -1.14
C GLN A 206 -9.06 12.73 -1.51
N HIS A 207 -8.17 13.03 -0.56
CA HIS A 207 -6.96 13.81 -0.82
C HIS A 207 -6.15 13.22 -1.98
N TRP A 208 -5.87 11.91 -1.95
CA TRP A 208 -5.07 11.27 -2.99
C TRP A 208 -5.80 11.12 -4.32
N ILE A 209 -7.13 10.98 -4.33
CA ILE A 209 -7.94 11.06 -5.55
C ILE A 209 -7.78 12.43 -6.19
N ASP A 210 -7.90 13.52 -5.43
CA ASP A 210 -7.77 14.88 -5.96
C ASP A 210 -6.37 15.12 -6.52
N ARG A 211 -5.33 14.64 -5.83
CA ARG A 211 -3.95 14.69 -6.34
C ARG A 211 -3.79 13.90 -7.63
N PHE A 212 -4.40 12.72 -7.73
CA PHE A 212 -4.37 11.91 -8.94
C PHE A 212 -5.12 12.56 -10.11
N VAL A 213 -6.25 13.22 -9.85
CA VAL A 213 -6.99 14.00 -10.87
C VAL A 213 -6.14 15.15 -11.41
N LEU A 214 -5.41 15.86 -10.55
CA LEU A 214 -4.48 16.90 -11.00
C LEU A 214 -3.37 16.32 -11.90
N GLU A 215 -2.84 15.15 -11.55
CA GLU A 215 -1.83 14.48 -12.35
C GLU A 215 -2.38 14.00 -13.70
N LEU A 216 -3.59 13.44 -13.74
CA LEU A 216 -4.27 13.08 -14.98
C LEU A 216 -4.49 14.30 -15.88
N ASN A 217 -4.84 15.45 -15.31
CA ASN A 217 -4.98 16.70 -16.07
C ASN A 217 -3.64 17.20 -16.61
N ARG A 218 -2.55 17.06 -15.85
CA ARG A 218 -1.19 17.37 -16.31
C ARG A 218 -0.80 16.47 -17.49
N VAL A 219 -1.00 15.15 -17.35
CA VAL A 219 -0.71 14.17 -18.41
C VAL A 219 -1.59 14.41 -19.64
N ARG A 220 -2.87 14.77 -19.45
CA ARG A 220 -3.75 15.15 -20.57
C ARG A 220 -3.17 16.32 -21.37
N ASN A 221 -2.74 17.37 -20.69
CA ASN A 221 -2.19 18.56 -21.37
C ASN A 221 -0.82 18.28 -22.01
N LEU A 222 -0.02 17.39 -21.43
CA LEU A 222 1.23 16.93 -22.04
C LEU A 222 1.01 16.33 -23.43
N LEU A 223 -0.15 15.71 -23.69
CA LEU A 223 -0.45 15.13 -25.01
C LEU A 223 -0.63 16.18 -26.11
N ASP A 224 -0.78 17.45 -25.75
CA ASP A 224 -0.83 18.58 -26.70
C ASP A 224 0.58 19.14 -27.02
N GLU A 225 1.63 18.68 -26.32
CA GLU A 225 3.02 19.10 -26.53
C GLU A 225 3.72 18.33 -27.67
N GLU A 226 4.91 18.80 -28.05
CA GLU A 226 5.74 18.14 -29.06
C GLU A 226 6.21 16.74 -28.62
N GLU A 227 6.42 15.84 -29.59
CA GLU A 227 6.81 14.42 -29.36
C GLU A 227 8.01 14.27 -28.41
N GLU A 228 8.98 15.19 -28.49
CA GLU A 228 10.18 15.17 -27.65
C GLU A 228 9.87 15.35 -26.16
N GLU A 229 8.96 16.25 -25.79
CA GLU A 229 8.61 16.48 -24.38
C GLU A 229 7.75 15.32 -23.84
N VAL A 230 6.83 14.79 -24.65
CA VAL A 230 6.07 13.58 -24.32
C VAL A 230 7.00 12.39 -24.08
N PHE A 231 7.98 12.17 -24.97
CA PHE A 231 8.96 11.09 -24.82
C PHE A 231 9.80 11.25 -23.55
N LYS A 232 10.24 12.47 -23.25
CA LYS A 232 11.03 12.80 -22.07
C LYS A 232 10.27 12.51 -20.78
N GLU A 233 8.99 12.84 -20.69
CA GLU A 233 8.17 12.53 -19.52
C GLU A 233 8.10 11.02 -19.27
N TYR A 234 7.66 10.24 -20.27
CA TYR A 234 7.47 8.80 -20.11
C TYR A 234 8.79 8.06 -19.85
N SER A 235 9.89 8.49 -20.48
CA SER A 235 11.22 7.91 -20.21
C SER A 235 11.71 8.25 -18.80
N THR A 236 11.46 9.45 -18.30
CA THR A 236 11.76 9.83 -16.91
C THR A 236 10.98 8.96 -15.92
N ALA A 237 9.68 8.77 -16.14
CA ALA A 237 8.85 7.91 -15.31
C ALA A 237 9.34 6.45 -15.30
N GLN A 238 9.75 5.91 -16.46
CA GLN A 238 10.33 4.57 -16.55
C GLN A 238 11.65 4.42 -15.77
N ILE A 239 12.53 5.43 -15.84
CA ILE A 239 13.79 5.44 -15.09
C ILE A 239 13.52 5.46 -13.59
N ASN A 240 12.64 6.34 -13.13
CA ASN A 240 12.31 6.44 -11.70
C ASN A 240 11.65 5.16 -11.18
N HIS A 241 10.79 4.53 -11.98
CA HIS A 241 10.22 3.24 -11.62
C HIS A 241 11.30 2.14 -11.51
N ALA A 242 12.28 2.12 -12.42
CA ALA A 242 13.38 1.17 -12.35
C ALA A 242 14.24 1.35 -11.09
N LYS A 243 14.52 2.60 -10.70
CA LYS A 243 15.23 2.91 -9.44
C LYS A 243 14.45 2.48 -8.21
N PHE A 244 13.14 2.74 -8.16
CA PHE A 244 12.27 2.26 -7.09
C PHE A 244 12.34 0.74 -6.93
N LEU A 245 12.25 -0.01 -8.04
CA LEU A 245 12.37 -1.47 -8.02
C LEU A 245 13.78 -1.95 -7.64
N GLY A 246 14.82 -1.17 -7.95
CA GLY A 246 16.20 -1.41 -7.55
C GLY A 246 16.50 -1.10 -6.07
N GLY A 247 15.63 -0.34 -5.41
CA GLY A 247 15.84 0.14 -4.04
C GLY A 247 16.77 1.34 -3.92
N ASP A 248 17.23 1.91 -5.04
CA ASP A 248 18.23 2.99 -5.09
C ASP A 248 17.72 4.34 -4.52
N ASP A 249 16.41 4.50 -4.41
CA ASP A 249 15.74 5.72 -3.93
C ASP A 249 15.22 5.60 -2.48
N LEU A 250 15.50 4.49 -1.79
CA LEU A 250 15.11 4.27 -0.39
C LEU A 250 16.33 4.45 0.53
N ASP A 251 16.17 5.26 1.58
CA ASP A 251 17.24 5.63 2.52
C ASP A 251 18.03 4.39 3.02
N PRO A 252 19.35 4.30 2.75
CA PRO A 252 20.18 3.17 3.18
C PRO A 252 20.28 3.00 4.71
N ASP A 253 19.91 4.01 5.52
CA ASP A 253 19.92 3.94 6.98
C ASP A 253 18.61 3.39 7.59
N ALA A 254 17.60 3.02 6.78
CA ALA A 254 16.33 2.46 7.26
C ALA A 254 16.42 1.01 7.80
N GLY A 255 17.62 0.42 7.89
CA GLY A 255 17.87 -0.85 8.58
C GLY A 255 18.91 -1.71 7.88
N ALA A 256 20.18 -1.51 8.20
CA ALA A 256 21.24 -2.38 7.72
C ALA A 256 21.20 -3.77 8.41
N GLN A 257 21.43 -4.84 7.65
CA GLN A 257 22.74 -5.49 7.73
C GLN A 257 23.19 -6.09 6.38
N PRO A 258 24.51 -6.05 6.11
CA PRO A 258 25.10 -6.24 4.80
C PRO A 258 25.50 -7.69 4.55
N ASP A 259 25.45 -8.10 3.28
CA ASP A 259 26.50 -8.91 2.67
C ASP A 259 26.50 -8.65 1.16
N ILE A 260 27.57 -8.04 0.66
CA ILE A 260 27.80 -7.78 -0.76
C ILE A 260 28.75 -8.86 -1.28
N PRO A 261 28.39 -9.54 -2.38
CA PRO A 261 29.35 -9.83 -3.43
C PRO A 261 29.28 -8.76 -4.51
N ASP A 262 30.46 -8.29 -4.89
CA ASP A 262 30.74 -7.10 -5.69
C ASP A 262 30.19 -7.12 -7.12
N ALA A 263 29.97 -5.88 -7.56
CA ALA A 263 30.17 -5.31 -8.88
C ALA A 263 29.22 -5.73 -9.98
N THR A 264 28.56 -4.71 -10.58
CA THR A 264 28.83 -4.17 -11.93
C THR A 264 28.92 -5.13 -13.13
N SER A 265 28.74 -6.43 -12.92
CA SER A 265 29.19 -7.51 -13.81
C SER A 265 28.01 -8.35 -14.31
N GLN A 266 26.82 -8.23 -13.71
CA GLN A 266 25.63 -8.99 -14.15
C GLN A 266 24.51 -8.13 -14.77
N MET A 267 24.30 -6.87 -14.35
CA MET A 267 23.17 -6.06 -14.85
C MET A 267 23.48 -5.19 -16.08
N ALA A 268 24.75 -4.89 -16.36
CA ALA A 268 25.14 -4.26 -17.63
C ALA A 268 24.82 -5.14 -18.86
N ALA A 269 24.58 -6.44 -18.66
CA ALA A 269 24.31 -7.41 -19.71
C ALA A 269 22.81 -7.57 -20.09
N LEU A 270 21.86 -6.98 -19.34
CA LEU A 270 20.43 -7.33 -19.47
C LEU A 270 19.50 -6.19 -19.95
N LEU A 271 19.89 -4.91 -19.94
CA LEU A 271 18.92 -3.80 -19.97
C LEU A 271 18.90 -2.88 -21.19
N ILE A 272 19.66 -3.11 -22.27
CA ILE A 272 19.46 -2.31 -23.49
C ILE A 272 19.45 -3.23 -24.71
N SER A 273 18.27 -3.43 -25.30
CA SER A 273 18.23 -4.03 -26.64
C SER A 273 19.05 -3.12 -27.58
N PRO A 274 19.95 -3.67 -28.42
CA PRO A 274 20.82 -2.87 -29.29
C PRO A 274 20.08 -1.83 -30.13
N ARG A 275 18.82 -2.11 -30.47
CA ARG A 275 17.94 -1.22 -31.26
C ARG A 275 17.50 0.04 -30.53
N LEU A 276 17.33 -0.02 -29.21
CA LEU A 276 16.92 1.13 -28.40
C LEU A 276 18.09 2.09 -28.18
N TYR A 277 19.30 1.55 -27.99
CA TYR A 277 20.52 2.35 -27.89
C TYR A 277 20.80 3.15 -29.18
N ASP A 278 20.72 2.49 -30.33
CA ASP A 278 20.97 3.13 -31.63
C ASP A 278 19.92 4.20 -31.95
N ARG A 279 18.66 3.96 -31.57
CA ARG A 279 17.57 4.92 -31.78
C ARG A 279 17.75 6.15 -30.89
N TRP A 280 18.06 5.98 -29.61
CA TRP A 280 18.34 7.07 -28.68
C TRP A 280 19.53 7.92 -29.14
N ARG A 281 20.64 7.28 -29.54
CA ARG A 281 21.84 7.96 -30.07
C ARG A 281 21.58 8.72 -31.37
N SER A 282 20.68 8.22 -32.22
CA SER A 282 20.31 8.91 -33.47
C SER A 282 19.43 10.13 -33.25
N MET A 283 18.68 10.17 -32.14
CA MET A 283 17.83 11.32 -31.77
C MET A 283 18.64 12.43 -31.14
N THR A 284 19.55 12.11 -30.21
CA THR A 284 20.45 13.09 -29.59
C THR A 284 21.42 13.73 -30.59
N LYS A 285 21.89 12.96 -31.58
CA LYS A 285 22.75 13.52 -32.63
C LYS A 285 22.00 14.50 -33.56
N ARG A 286 20.70 14.26 -33.82
CA ARG A 286 19.87 15.15 -34.65
C ARG A 286 19.46 16.43 -33.91
N SER A 287 19.28 16.38 -32.59
CA SER A 287 19.02 17.60 -31.80
C SER A 287 20.27 18.50 -31.73
N GLU A 288 21.45 17.91 -31.49
CA GLU A 288 22.73 18.65 -31.49
C GLU A 288 23.07 19.27 -32.86
N GLU A 289 22.78 18.58 -33.97
CA GLU A 289 22.99 19.10 -35.33
C GLU A 289 22.02 20.25 -35.66
N ARG A 290 20.76 20.16 -35.22
CA ARG A 290 19.75 21.24 -35.39
C ARG A 290 20.07 22.47 -34.55
N GLU A 291 20.64 22.28 -33.36
CA GLU A 291 21.07 23.36 -32.48
C GLU A 291 22.29 24.10 -33.07
N LYS A 292 23.29 23.37 -33.60
CA LYS A 292 24.44 23.94 -34.32
C LYS A 292 24.05 24.68 -35.61
N GLU A 293 23.04 24.19 -36.34
CA GLU A 293 22.49 24.89 -37.51
C GLU A 293 21.74 26.18 -37.14
N ARG A 294 21.02 26.20 -36.01
CA ARG A 294 20.36 27.41 -35.50
C ARG A 294 21.36 28.46 -35.03
N GLU A 295 22.42 28.06 -34.32
CA GLU A 295 23.47 28.98 -33.88
C GLU A 295 24.32 29.55 -35.02
N SER A 296 24.57 28.77 -36.07
CA SER A 296 25.32 29.24 -37.24
C SER A 296 24.49 30.17 -38.13
N ARG A 297 23.17 29.96 -38.22
CA ARG A 297 22.24 30.90 -38.89
C ARG A 297 22.08 32.22 -38.11
N GLY A 298 22.02 32.17 -36.78
CA GLY A 298 21.97 33.38 -35.94
C GLY A 298 23.22 34.26 -36.05
N ARG A 299 24.41 33.66 -36.16
CA ARG A 299 25.68 34.40 -36.31
C ARG A 299 25.85 35.09 -37.67
N ARG A 300 25.10 34.67 -38.70
CA ARG A 300 25.19 35.23 -40.06
C ARG A 300 24.37 36.52 -40.25
N TRP A 301 23.46 36.83 -39.33
CA TRP A 301 22.60 38.03 -39.39
C TRP A 301 23.00 39.13 -38.39
N GLY A 302 24.04 38.92 -37.58
CA GLY A 302 24.55 39.88 -36.58
C GLY A 302 25.82 40.65 -36.97
N ARG A 303 26.25 40.57 -38.24
CA ARG A 303 27.34 41.38 -38.80
C ARG A 303 26.90 41.98 -40.12
N GLY A 304 26.15 43.07 -40.03
CA GLY A 304 25.75 43.95 -41.12
C GLY A 304 25.59 45.35 -40.57
#